data_AF-A0A151T9S9-F1
#
_entry.id   AF-A0A151T9S9-F1
#
_cell.length_a   1.000
_cell.length_b   1.000
_cell.length_c   1.000
_cell.angle_alpha   90.00
_cell.angle_beta   90.00
_cell.angle_gamma   90.00
#
_symmetry.space_group_name_H-M   'P 1'
#
loop_
_entity.id
_entity.type
_entity.pdbx_description
1 polymer ?
#
loop_
_entity_poly.entity_id
_entity_poly.type
_entity_poly.pdbx_seq_one_letter_code
_entity_poly.pdbx_strand_id
1 'polypeptide(L)' 'GGTFHDHRGVILFSFIANIGYYSITHAELWAIYIGVGIMWNKGFMMFIVKSNSMTVVTFLIKGYASHHPYF' A
#
# COMPACT_ATOMS: atom_id res chain seq x y z
N GLY A 1 -7.43 1.36 -2.31
CA GLY A 1 -7.42 2.74 -1.79
C GLY A 1 -6.72 2.75 -0.45
N GLY A 2 -6.65 3.89 0.23
CA GLY A 2 -6.00 3.99 1.53
C GLY A 2 -6.28 5.32 2.24
N THR A 3 -6.05 5.32 3.55
CA THR A 3 -6.23 6.47 4.44
C THR A 3 -4.90 6.89 5.01
N PHE A 4 -4.67 8.20 5.12
CA PHE A 4 -3.48 8.76 5.73
C PHE A 4 -3.84 9.37 7.06
N HIS A 5 -3.07 9.03 8.09
CA HIS A 5 -3.32 9.46 9.45
C HIS A 5 -2.12 10.21 10.00
N ASP A 6 -2.36 11.18 10.88
CA ASP A 6 -1.29 11.75 11.71
C ASP A 6 -0.86 10.77 12.82
N HIS A 7 0.12 11.17 13.62
CA HIS A 7 0.64 10.38 14.74
C HIS A 7 -0.40 10.15 15.86
N ARG A 8 -1.51 10.90 15.89
CA ARG A 8 -2.62 10.74 16.84
C ARG A 8 -3.74 9.86 16.28
N GLY A 9 -3.58 9.35 15.04
CA GLY A 9 -4.57 8.53 14.36
C GLY A 9 -5.66 9.33 13.64
N VAL A 10 -5.57 10.66 13.59
CA VAL A 10 -6.56 11.50 12.89
C VAL A 10 -6.38 11.36 11.38
N ILE A 11 -7.47 11.07 10.67
CA ILE A 11 -7.44 10.99 9.20
C ILE A 11 -7.18 12.39 8.64
N LEU A 12 -6.07 12.52 7.92
CA LEU A 12 -5.71 13.75 7.20
C LEU A 12 -6.41 13.80 5.85
N PHE A 13 -6.35 12.70 5.09
CA PHE A 13 -7.04 12.53 3.81
C PHE A 13 -7.07 11.05 3.42
N SER A 14 -7.81 10.72 2.38
CA SER A 14 -7.93 9.37 1.84
C SER A 14 -7.93 9.40 0.32
N PHE A 15 -7.60 8.27 -0.29
CA PHE A 15 -7.67 8.11 -1.73
C PHE A 15 -8.37 6.81 -2.12
N ILE A 16 -9.04 6.87 -3.26
CA ILE A 16 -9.54 5.72 -3.98
C ILE A 16 -9.00 5.79 -5.41
N ALA A 17 -8.68 4.63 -5.97
CA ALA A 17 -8.13 4.53 -7.32
C ALA A 17 -8.81 3.35 -8.02
N ASN A 18 -9.22 3.56 -9.28
CA ASN A 18 -9.61 2.48 -10.15
C ASN A 18 -8.34 1.89 -10.77
N ILE A 19 -8.06 0.64 -10.47
CA ILE A 19 -6.92 -0.10 -11.00
C ILE A 19 -7.34 -1.15 -12.03
N GLY A 20 -8.61 -1.24 -12.43
CA GLY A 20 -9.08 -2.31 -13.31
C GLY A 20 -9.19 -3.67 -12.60
N TYR A 21 -8.96 -4.75 -13.34
CA TYR A 21 -9.15 -6.12 -12.86
C TYR A 21 -7.84 -6.76 -12.39
N TYR A 22 -7.72 -6.96 -11.09
CA TYR A 22 -6.55 -7.56 -10.43
C TYR A 22 -6.96 -8.51 -9.30
N SER A 23 -6.06 -9.40 -8.90
CA SER A 23 -6.24 -10.19 -7.67
C SER A 23 -6.19 -9.28 -6.44
N ILE A 24 -6.73 -9.75 -5.32
CA ILE A 24 -6.78 -8.98 -4.06
C ILE A 24 -5.37 -8.54 -3.63
N THR A 25 -4.40 -9.45 -3.68
CA THR A 25 -3.00 -9.16 -3.32
C THR A 25 -2.38 -8.09 -4.23
N HIS A 26 -2.66 -8.16 -5.54
CA HIS A 26 -2.23 -7.13 -6.47
C HIS A 26 -2.88 -5.77 -6.16
N ALA A 27 -4.18 -5.76 -5.85
CA ALA A 27 -4.90 -4.55 -5.52
C ALA A 27 -4.35 -3.86 -4.26
N GLU A 28 -3.96 -4.64 -3.24
CA GLU A 28 -3.33 -4.13 -2.04
C GLU A 28 -1.90 -3.60 -2.30
N LEU A 29 -1.10 -4.30 -3.09
CA LEU A 29 0.23 -3.82 -3.51
C LEU A 29 0.12 -2.50 -4.30
N TRP A 30 -0.84 -2.40 -5.22
CA TRP A 30 -1.13 -1.16 -5.94
C TRP A 30 -1.57 -0.04 -5.00
N ALA A 31 -2.42 -0.33 -4.02
CA ALA A 31 -2.80 0.66 -3.02
C ALA A 31 -1.59 1.19 -2.25
N ILE A 32 -0.64 0.33 -1.86
CA ILE A 32 0.59 0.77 -1.19
C ILE A 32 1.46 1.61 -2.14
N TYR A 33 1.69 1.15 -3.36
CA TYR A 33 2.51 1.86 -4.35
C TYR A 33 1.97 3.28 -4.62
N ILE A 34 0.67 3.40 -4.89
CA ILE A 34 0.00 4.69 -5.12
C ILE A 34 0.06 5.56 -3.86
N GLY A 35 -0.23 4.98 -2.69
CA GLY A 35 -0.23 5.72 -1.42
C GLY A 35 1.13 6.29 -1.04
N VAL A 36 2.19 5.52 -1.25
CA VAL A 36 3.59 5.94 -1.08
C VAL A 36 3.91 7.10 -2.01
N GLY A 37 3.56 7.01 -3.29
CA GLY A 37 3.77 8.08 -4.27
C GLY A 37 3.06 9.38 -3.88
N ILE A 38 1.82 9.29 -3.36
CA ILE A 38 1.08 10.46 -2.87
C ILE A 38 1.80 11.13 -1.68
N MET A 39 2.33 10.35 -0.74
CA MET A 39 3.06 10.88 0.43
C MET A 39 4.37 11.56 0.02
N TRP A 40 5.13 10.94 -0.87
CA TRP A 40 6.36 11.55 -1.40
C TRP A 40 6.08 12.84 -2.18
N ASN A 41 5.03 12.88 -3.02
CA ASN A 41 4.63 14.10 -3.72
C ASN A 41 4.17 15.22 -2.77
N LYS A 42 3.73 14.88 -1.56
CA LYS A 42 3.39 15.84 -0.50
C LYS A 42 4.59 16.23 0.38
N GLY A 43 5.78 15.70 0.12
CA GLY A 43 7.00 16.01 0.86
C GLY A 43 7.22 15.18 2.13
N PHE A 44 6.40 14.15 2.38
CA PHE A 44 6.59 13.27 3.52
C PHE A 44 7.60 12.18 3.18
N MET A 45 8.77 12.20 3.84
CA MET A 45 9.81 11.17 3.66
C MET A 45 9.76 10.05 4.70
N MET A 46 9.17 10.31 5.86
CA MET A 46 9.04 9.32 6.94
C MET A 46 7.57 9.06 7.27
N PHE A 47 7.13 7.84 7.02
CA PHE A 47 5.78 7.37 7.33
C PHE A 47 5.78 5.85 7.50
N ILE A 48 4.73 5.33 8.14
CA ILE A 48 4.52 3.89 8.34
C ILE A 48 3.35 3.46 7.47
N VAL A 49 3.57 2.47 6.62
CA VAL A 49 2.50 1.82 5.87
C VAL A 49 1.94 0.67 6.71
N LYS A 50 0.61 0.64 6.86
CA LYS A 50 -0.12 -0.45 7.54
C LYS A 50 -0.98 -1.19 6.53
N SER A 51 -0.88 -2.50 6.52
CA SER A 51 -1.74 -3.39 5.75
C SER A 51 -2.23 -4.51 6.66
N ASN A 52 -3.49 -4.91 6.50
CA ASN A 52 -4.09 -6.07 7.18
C ASN A 52 -3.75 -7.40 6.47
N SER A 53 -3.00 -7.35 5.37
CA SER A 53 -2.64 -8.51 4.58
C SER A 53 -1.23 -8.99 4.90
N MET A 54 -1.16 -10.09 5.66
CA MET A 54 0.10 -10.73 6.03
C MET A 54 0.93 -11.11 4.79
N THR A 55 0.26 -11.50 3.69
CA THR A 55 0.91 -11.82 2.41
C THR A 55 1.63 -10.60 1.83
N VAL A 56 0.97 -9.45 1.77
CA VAL A 56 1.55 -8.21 1.24
C VAL A 56 2.69 -7.73 2.11
N VAL A 57 2.54 -7.75 3.44
CA VAL A 57 3.61 -7.41 4.38
C VAL A 57 4.81 -8.35 4.19
N THR A 58 4.57 -9.65 4.04
CA THR A 58 5.62 -10.64 3.82
C THR A 58 6.36 -10.37 2.50
N PHE A 59 5.64 -10.09 1.42
CA PHE A 59 6.24 -9.79 0.11
C PHE A 59 7.10 -8.54 0.14
N LEU A 60 6.65 -7.48 0.81
CA LEU A 60 7.40 -6.22 0.90
C LEU A 60 8.65 -6.33 1.79
N ILE A 61 8.61 -7.13 2.85
CA ILE A 61 9.73 -7.27 3.79
C ILE A 61 10.75 -8.30 3.32
N LYS A 62 10.29 -9.47 2.85
CA LYS A 62 11.15 -10.62 2.54
C LYS A 62 11.44 -10.79 1.05
N GLY A 63 10.79 -10.00 0.19
CA GLY A 63 10.73 -10.28 -1.24
C GLY A 63 9.83 -11.48 -1.54
N TYR A 64 9.80 -11.90 -2.81
CA TYR A 64 9.05 -13.08 -3.26
C TYR A 64 9.93 -13.96 -4.15
N ALA A 65 9.65 -15.27 -4.16
CA ALA A 65 10.22 -16.19 -5.13
C ALA A 65 9.45 -16.06 -6.45
N SER A 66 10.15 -16.00 -7.57
CA SER A 66 9.62 -15.69 -8.92
C SER A 66 8.53 -16.63 -9.45
N HIS A 67 8.19 -17.71 -8.74
CA HIS A 67 7.17 -18.70 -9.08
C HIS A 67 5.99 -18.72 -8.09
N HIS A 68 5.58 -17.56 -7.58
CA HIS A 68 4.40 -17.51 -6.73
C HIS A 68 3.14 -17.57 -7.61
N PRO A 69 2.18 -18.47 -7.39
CA PRO A 69 1.04 -18.74 -8.29
C PRO A 69 0.05 -17.56 -8.46
N TYR A 70 0.36 -16.40 -7.89
CA TYR A 70 -0.42 -15.18 -7.98
C TYR A 70 0.31 -14.08 -8.76
N PHE A 71 1.48 -14.36 -9.36
CA PHE A 71 2.26 -13.51 -10.26
C PHE A 71 2.72 -14.31 -11.47
#